data_AF-A0A7G9L3X1-F1
#
_entry.id   AF-A0A7G9L3X1-F1
#
_cell.length_a   1.000
_cell.length_b   1.000
_cell.length_c   1.000
_cell.angle_alpha   90.00
_cell.angle_beta   90.00
_cell.angle_gamma   90.00
#
_symmetry.space_group_name_H-M   'P 1'
#
loop_
_entity.id
_entity.type
_entity.pdbx_description
1 polymer ?
#
loop_
_entity_poly.entity_id
_entity_poly.type
_entity_poly.pdbx_seq_one_letter_code
_entity_poly.pdbx_strand_id
1 'polypeptide(L)'
;MLTRTLTPQEYQAITALHAIGPLSGWEWMAAFDTNAIDLITFCTDRHPCGVGADAALLAHWAAGGRCIVHHNHLSGESLSNKDWGALVSQPADEIFAHTDDGSIFQGLIVDRPGMAAALGKWRDATNAADAAFMAAMPPLPNLLNLTNQLSKHLLGSALARRGLATYAYELGPSWSALVAAYPGAIARGVSAAGAVLQTEMPLSAACAGRLRTNLPRVRRR
;
A
#
# COMPACT_ATOMS: atom_id res chain seq x y z
N MET A 1 -10.23 -1.20 9.25
CA MET A 1 -10.92 0.10 9.31
C MET A 1 -10.01 1.13 8.69
N LEU A 2 -10.56 2.00 7.85
CA LEU A 2 -9.80 3.09 7.24
C LEU A 2 -9.27 4.05 8.31
N THR A 3 -8.21 4.79 7.98
CA THR A 3 -7.59 5.75 8.93
C THR A 3 -8.34 7.07 9.02
N ARG A 4 -9.25 7.33 8.08
CA ARG A 4 -10.14 8.49 8.07
C ARG A 4 -11.49 8.13 7.43
N THR A 5 -12.50 8.94 7.76
CA THR A 5 -13.78 8.92 7.05
C THR A 5 -13.60 9.55 5.68
N LEU A 6 -14.17 8.90 4.65
CA LEU A 6 -14.19 9.45 3.29
C LEU A 6 -15.26 10.54 3.17
N THR A 7 -14.99 11.57 2.36
CA THR A 7 -15.94 12.64 2.07
C THR A 7 -17.09 12.12 1.20
N PRO A 8 -18.26 12.79 1.19
CA PRO A 8 -19.34 12.44 0.27
C PRO A 8 -18.91 12.41 -1.20
N GLN A 9 -18.02 13.32 -1.61
CA GLN A 9 -17.47 13.41 -2.96
C GLN A 9 -16.59 12.20 -3.29
N GLU A 10 -15.75 11.76 -2.36
CA GLU A 10 -14.97 10.52 -2.52
C GLU A 10 -15.88 9.31 -2.70
N TYR A 11 -16.94 9.17 -1.89
CA TYR A 11 -17.91 8.07 -2.04
C TYR A 11 -18.62 8.09 -3.40
N GLN A 12 -18.97 9.27 -3.91
CA GLN A 12 -19.55 9.41 -5.26
C GLN A 12 -18.56 8.94 -6.33
N ALA A 13 -17.29 9.34 -6.24
CA ALA A 13 -16.26 8.89 -7.17
C ALA A 13 -16.02 7.38 -7.08
N ILE A 14 -15.96 6.80 -5.88
CA ILE A 14 -15.82 5.35 -5.69
C ILE A 14 -16.99 4.60 -6.33
N THR A 15 -18.21 5.08 -6.13
CA THR A 15 -19.41 4.50 -6.75
C THR A 15 -19.30 4.54 -8.28
N ALA A 16 -18.85 5.66 -8.84
CA ALA A 16 -18.63 5.79 -10.28
C ALA A 16 -17.52 4.85 -10.78
N LEU A 17 -16.40 4.72 -10.06
CA LEU A 17 -15.28 3.83 -10.39
C LEU A 17 -15.75 2.37 -10.44
N HIS A 18 -16.52 1.92 -9.45
CA HIS A 18 -17.12 0.59 -9.43
C HIS A 18 -18.08 0.34 -10.59
N ALA A 19 -18.82 1.36 -11.02
CA ALA A 19 -19.72 1.23 -12.15
C ALA A 19 -18.95 1.17 -13.49
N ILE A 20 -17.96 2.04 -13.70
CA ILE A 20 -17.30 2.18 -15.01
C ILE A 20 -16.22 1.13 -15.26
N GLY A 21 -15.53 0.65 -14.21
CA GLY A 21 -14.43 -0.30 -14.33
C GLY A 21 -14.84 -1.58 -15.09
N PRO A 22 -15.82 -2.35 -14.58
CA PRO A 22 -16.28 -3.57 -15.23
C PRO A 22 -16.88 -3.34 -16.62
N LEU A 23 -17.56 -2.20 -16.84
CA LEU A 23 -18.15 -1.85 -18.14
C LEU A 23 -17.10 -1.56 -19.21
N SER A 24 -16.01 -0.91 -18.82
CA SER A 24 -14.94 -0.52 -19.75
C SER A 24 -13.82 -1.55 -19.88
N GLY A 25 -13.71 -2.48 -18.92
CA GLY A 25 -12.55 -3.37 -18.80
C GLY A 25 -11.25 -2.61 -18.58
N TRP A 26 -11.32 -1.41 -17.98
CA TRP A 26 -10.19 -0.50 -17.77
C TRP A 26 -10.09 -0.03 -16.32
N GLU A 27 -8.86 0.30 -15.89
CA GLU A 27 -8.58 0.89 -14.58
C GLU A 27 -8.67 2.43 -14.68
N TRP A 28 -9.73 2.96 -14.08
CA TRP A 28 -10.02 4.37 -13.91
C TRP A 28 -9.51 4.86 -12.57
N MET A 29 -9.35 6.17 -12.47
CA MET A 29 -8.87 6.86 -11.28
C MET A 29 -9.66 8.14 -11.06
N ALA A 30 -9.91 8.44 -9.80
CA ALA A 30 -10.29 9.76 -9.32
C ALA A 30 -9.16 10.31 -8.45
N ALA A 31 -8.68 11.51 -8.73
CA ALA A 31 -7.70 12.20 -7.90
C ALA A 31 -8.31 13.47 -7.31
N PHE A 32 -8.10 13.67 -6.01
CA PHE A 32 -8.55 14.84 -5.27
C PHE A 32 -7.36 15.61 -4.72
N ASP A 33 -7.58 16.88 -4.37
CA ASP A 33 -6.63 17.62 -3.54
C ASP A 33 -6.39 16.92 -2.18
N THR A 34 -5.40 17.39 -1.42
CA THR A 34 -5.03 16.76 -0.14
C THR A 34 -6.13 16.79 0.92
N ASN A 35 -7.13 17.65 0.75
CA ASN A 35 -8.26 17.74 1.68
C ASN A 35 -9.47 16.91 1.22
N ALA A 36 -9.36 16.24 0.06
CA ALA A 36 -10.45 15.50 -0.56
C ALA A 36 -11.72 16.35 -0.81
N ILE A 37 -11.53 17.65 -1.08
CA ILE A 37 -12.60 18.62 -1.35
C ILE A 37 -12.80 18.75 -2.85
N ASP A 38 -11.71 18.99 -3.58
CA ASP A 38 -11.75 19.29 -5.00
C ASP A 38 -11.30 18.09 -5.82
N LEU A 39 -12.17 17.63 -6.71
CA LEU A 39 -11.84 16.62 -7.70
C LEU A 39 -10.95 17.26 -8.77
N ILE A 40 -9.71 16.78 -8.87
CA ILE A 40 -8.72 17.21 -9.87
C ILE A 40 -9.02 16.52 -11.20
N THR A 41 -9.25 15.21 -11.16
CA THR A 41 -9.60 14.42 -12.35
C THR A 41 -10.41 13.17 -12.00
N PHE A 42 -11.22 12.73 -12.95
CA PHE A 42 -11.86 11.41 -12.99
C PHE A 42 -11.54 10.76 -14.33
N CYS A 43 -10.27 10.47 -14.56
CA CYS A 43 -9.79 9.86 -15.78
C CYS A 43 -8.40 9.27 -15.56
N THR A 44 -8.01 8.38 -16.45
CA THR A 44 -6.64 7.92 -16.58
C THR A 44 -6.22 7.94 -18.04
N ASP A 45 -4.97 8.29 -18.28
CA ASP A 45 -4.38 8.12 -19.61
C ASP A 45 -4.05 6.64 -19.81
N ARG A 46 -4.50 6.11 -20.95
CA ARG A 46 -4.24 4.72 -21.33
C ARG A 46 -2.86 4.60 -21.96
N HIS A 47 -1.94 3.96 -21.25
CA HIS A 47 -0.61 3.62 -21.77
C HIS A 47 -0.49 2.13 -22.10
N PRO A 48 0.39 1.75 -23.04
CA PRO A 48 0.68 0.34 -23.34
C PRO A 48 1.16 -0.47 -22.13
N CYS A 49 1.71 0.18 -21.10
CA CYS A 49 2.23 -0.44 -19.89
C CYS A 49 1.36 -0.22 -18.64
N GLY A 50 0.17 0.39 -18.79
CA GLY A 50 -0.80 0.57 -17.70
C GLY A 50 -1.46 1.94 -17.68
N VAL A 51 -1.75 2.39 -16.46
CA VAL A 51 -2.50 3.60 -16.14
C VAL A 51 -1.53 4.78 -16.00
N GLY A 52 -1.85 5.92 -16.63
CA GLY A 52 -1.11 7.19 -16.54
C GLY A 52 -1.91 8.32 -15.93
N ALA A 53 -1.19 9.32 -15.41
CA ALA A 53 -1.77 10.59 -15.00
C ALA A 53 -2.18 11.41 -16.22
N ASP A 54 -3.38 11.98 -16.19
CA ASP A 54 -3.88 12.84 -17.26
C ASP A 54 -3.30 14.27 -17.16
N ALA A 55 -3.61 15.10 -18.16
CA ALA A 55 -3.11 16.48 -18.22
C ALA A 55 -3.50 17.33 -17.00
N ALA A 56 -4.69 17.12 -16.43
CA ALA A 56 -5.15 17.86 -15.26
C ALA A 56 -4.33 17.52 -14.01
N LEU A 57 -4.09 16.23 -13.78
CA LEU A 57 -3.28 15.76 -12.66
C LEU A 57 -1.81 16.18 -12.81
N LEU A 58 -1.26 16.10 -14.04
CA LEU A 58 0.09 16.58 -14.33
C LEU A 58 0.23 18.09 -14.07
N ALA A 59 -0.77 18.89 -14.46
CA ALA A 59 -0.77 20.33 -14.19
C ALA A 59 -0.84 20.64 -12.69
N HIS A 60 -1.66 19.90 -11.94
CA HIS A 60 -1.74 20.01 -10.48
C HIS A 60 -0.39 19.74 -9.81
N TRP A 61 0.30 18.66 -10.21
CA TRP A 61 1.63 18.34 -9.71
C TRP A 61 2.69 19.38 -10.12
N ALA A 62 2.64 19.90 -11.35
CA ALA A 62 3.54 20.94 -11.82
C ALA A 62 3.38 22.25 -11.01
N ALA A 63 2.19 22.52 -10.48
CA ALA A 63 1.92 23.63 -9.56
C ALA A 63 2.37 23.37 -8.11
N GLY A 64 3.00 22.21 -7.83
CA GLY A 64 3.40 21.79 -6.49
C GLY A 64 2.25 21.20 -5.67
N GLY A 65 1.10 20.96 -6.29
CA GLY A 65 -0.05 20.33 -5.65
C GLY A 65 0.23 18.87 -5.31
N ARG A 66 -0.36 18.43 -4.20
CA ARG A 66 -0.39 17.02 -3.81
C ARG A 66 -1.81 16.48 -3.87
N CYS A 67 -1.97 15.17 -3.94
CA CYS A 67 -3.28 14.57 -4.15
C CYS A 67 -3.53 13.29 -3.35
N ILE A 68 -4.82 12.97 -3.23
CA ILE A 68 -5.35 11.68 -2.80
C ILE A 68 -5.86 10.96 -4.05
N VAL A 69 -5.54 9.67 -4.19
CA VAL A 69 -5.86 8.90 -5.40
C VAL A 69 -6.79 7.74 -5.06
N HIS A 70 -7.86 7.56 -5.84
CA HIS A 70 -8.77 6.42 -5.79
C HIS A 70 -8.78 5.75 -7.15
N HIS A 71 -8.62 4.43 -7.22
CA HIS A 71 -8.70 3.70 -8.50
C HIS A 71 -9.31 2.31 -8.32
N ASN A 72 -9.96 1.80 -9.37
CA ASN A 72 -10.51 0.44 -9.35
C ASN A 72 -9.43 -0.60 -9.68
N HIS A 73 -9.55 -1.77 -9.06
CA HIS A 73 -8.73 -2.96 -9.32
C HIS A 73 -9.61 -4.07 -9.92
N LEU A 74 -9.60 -4.19 -11.24
CA LEU A 74 -10.31 -5.26 -11.96
C LEU A 74 -9.74 -6.65 -11.66
N SER A 75 -8.51 -6.70 -11.17
CA SER A 75 -7.85 -7.93 -10.70
C SER A 75 -8.48 -8.48 -9.41
N GLY A 76 -9.23 -7.66 -8.66
CA GLY A 76 -9.75 -8.02 -7.34
C GLY A 76 -8.66 -8.08 -6.25
N GLU A 77 -7.43 -7.66 -6.57
CA GLU A 77 -6.29 -7.70 -5.67
C GLU A 77 -6.16 -6.39 -4.87
N SER A 78 -5.37 -6.39 -3.80
CA SER A 78 -5.02 -5.17 -3.04
C SER A 78 -3.92 -4.32 -3.74
N LEU A 79 -3.35 -3.33 -3.03
CA LEU A 79 -2.31 -2.41 -3.48
C LEU A 79 -1.04 -3.11 -3.96
N SER A 80 -0.71 -2.89 -5.23
CA SER A 80 0.42 -3.46 -5.96
C SER A 80 1.72 -2.67 -5.78
N ASN A 81 2.82 -3.24 -6.26
CA ASN A 81 4.11 -2.54 -6.34
C ASN A 81 4.00 -1.21 -7.10
N LYS A 82 3.14 -1.14 -8.13
CA LYS A 82 2.94 0.10 -8.90
C LYS A 82 2.23 1.16 -8.07
N ASP A 83 1.28 0.78 -7.23
CA ASP A 83 0.54 1.71 -6.36
C ASP A 83 1.45 2.31 -5.29
N TRP A 84 2.24 1.46 -4.61
CA TRP A 84 3.25 1.94 -3.66
C TRP A 84 4.36 2.73 -4.35
N GLY A 85 4.77 2.32 -5.55
CA GLY A 85 5.73 3.05 -6.38
C GLY A 85 5.22 4.44 -6.79
N ALA A 86 3.94 4.57 -7.12
CA ALA A 86 3.30 5.85 -7.38
C ALA A 86 3.35 6.75 -6.15
N LEU A 87 3.01 6.22 -4.96
CA LEU A 87 3.14 6.99 -3.72
C LEU A 87 4.58 7.44 -3.43
N VAL A 88 5.60 6.66 -3.79
CA VAL A 88 7.02 7.03 -3.62
C VAL A 88 7.47 8.10 -4.62
N SER A 89 7.06 7.97 -5.88
CA SER A 89 7.60 8.75 -7.00
C SER A 89 6.77 9.96 -7.39
N GLN A 90 5.49 9.99 -7.05
CA GLN A 90 4.56 11.06 -7.40
C GLN A 90 4.19 11.91 -6.17
N PRO A 91 3.69 13.15 -6.39
CA PRO A 91 3.11 14.00 -5.35
C PRO A 91 1.75 13.49 -4.84
N ALA A 92 1.65 12.21 -4.48
CA ALA A 92 0.48 11.64 -3.82
C ALA A 92 0.76 11.45 -2.32
N ASP A 93 -0.23 11.77 -1.50
CA ASP A 93 -0.22 11.56 -0.05
C ASP A 93 -0.81 10.21 0.34
N GLU A 94 -1.78 9.76 -0.43
CA GLU A 94 -2.63 8.63 -0.10
C GLU A 94 -3.19 7.99 -1.38
N ILE A 95 -3.31 6.66 -1.36
CA ILE A 95 -3.91 5.90 -2.46
C ILE A 95 -4.93 4.91 -1.93
N PHE A 96 -6.01 4.73 -2.69
CA PHE A 96 -7.08 3.78 -2.44
C PHE A 96 -7.31 2.91 -3.66
N ALA A 97 -7.19 1.59 -3.48
CA ALA A 97 -7.63 0.61 -4.47
C ALA A 97 -9.00 0.03 -4.08
N HIS A 98 -9.91 -0.01 -5.04
CA HIS A 98 -11.28 -0.49 -4.85
C HIS A 98 -11.55 -1.74 -5.69
N THR A 99 -12.02 -2.82 -5.09
CA THR A 99 -12.29 -4.09 -5.79
C THR A 99 -13.77 -4.28 -6.07
N ASP A 100 -14.09 -5.16 -7.04
CA ASP A 100 -15.47 -5.40 -7.47
C ASP A 100 -16.40 -5.96 -6.38
N ASP A 101 -15.85 -6.57 -5.32
CA ASP A 101 -16.62 -7.00 -4.16
C ASP A 101 -16.90 -5.87 -3.14
N GLY A 102 -16.47 -4.65 -3.46
CA GLY A 102 -16.62 -3.46 -2.62
C GLY A 102 -15.53 -3.28 -1.57
N SER A 103 -14.44 -4.07 -1.60
CA SER A 103 -13.32 -3.84 -0.68
C SER A 103 -12.56 -2.57 -1.05
N ILE A 104 -12.09 -1.87 -0.01
CA ILE A 104 -11.29 -0.65 -0.10
C ILE A 104 -9.95 -0.93 0.59
N PHE A 105 -8.85 -0.71 -0.13
CA PHE A 105 -7.50 -0.81 0.41
C PHE A 105 -6.80 0.53 0.36
N GLN A 106 -6.39 1.03 1.51
CA GLN A 106 -5.79 2.34 1.71
C GLN A 106 -4.31 2.22 2.03
N GLY A 107 -3.50 3.04 1.35
CA GLY A 107 -2.05 3.11 1.55
C GLY A 107 -1.59 4.53 1.77
N LEU A 108 -0.76 4.73 2.80
CA LEU A 108 -0.02 5.97 3.05
C LEU A 108 1.42 5.62 3.41
N ILE A 109 2.40 6.38 2.91
CA ILE A 109 3.81 6.15 3.23
C ILE A 109 4.16 6.86 4.54
N VAL A 110 4.78 6.14 5.47
CA VAL A 110 5.28 6.67 6.76
C VAL A 110 6.78 6.95 6.68
N ASP A 111 7.54 6.02 6.08
CA ASP A 111 8.98 6.15 5.84
C ASP A 111 9.26 6.03 4.34
N ARG A 112 9.43 7.16 3.65
CA ARG A 112 9.61 7.20 2.19
C ARG A 112 10.95 6.60 1.73
N PRO A 113 12.11 6.91 2.34
CA PRO A 113 13.36 6.21 2.04
C PRO A 113 13.28 4.70 2.31
N GLY A 114 12.72 4.29 3.44
CA GLY A 114 12.53 2.88 3.78
C GLY A 114 11.60 2.17 2.79
N MET A 115 10.51 2.83 2.37
CA MET A 115 9.60 2.32 1.35
C MET A 115 10.33 2.14 0.01
N ALA A 116 11.10 3.12 -0.45
CA ALA A 116 11.85 3.00 -1.71
C ALA A 116 12.81 1.79 -1.69
N ALA A 117 13.50 1.55 -0.57
CA ALA A 117 14.35 0.37 -0.40
C ALA A 117 13.53 -0.93 -0.39
N ALA A 118 12.35 -0.94 0.26
CA ALA A 118 11.44 -2.07 0.29
C ALA A 118 10.91 -2.44 -1.10
N LEU A 119 10.56 -1.46 -1.94
CA LEU A 119 10.11 -1.70 -3.32
C LEU A 119 11.20 -2.38 -4.17
N GLY A 120 12.48 -2.09 -3.91
CA GLY A 120 13.60 -2.80 -4.53
C GLY A 120 13.67 -4.30 -4.19
N LYS A 121 13.04 -4.72 -3.09
CA LYS A 121 12.94 -6.12 -2.63
C LYS A 121 11.57 -6.73 -2.86
N TRP A 122 10.66 -6.05 -3.56
CA TRP A 122 9.26 -6.44 -3.68
C TRP A 122 9.09 -7.89 -4.13
N ARG A 123 9.78 -8.28 -5.21
CA ARG A 123 9.68 -9.63 -5.78
C ARG A 123 10.09 -10.72 -4.78
N ASP A 124 11.21 -10.52 -4.09
CA ASP A 124 11.72 -11.50 -3.13
C ASP A 124 10.79 -11.61 -1.91
N ALA A 125 10.25 -10.48 -1.45
CA ALA A 125 9.28 -10.45 -0.37
C ALA A 125 7.96 -11.13 -0.76
N THR A 126 7.48 -10.93 -2.00
CA THR A 126 6.33 -11.65 -2.56
C THR A 126 6.59 -13.16 -2.59
N ASN A 127 7.71 -13.61 -3.16
CA ASN A 127 8.04 -15.03 -3.21
C ASN A 127 8.08 -15.67 -1.81
N ALA A 128 8.66 -14.98 -0.83
CA ALA A 128 8.72 -15.45 0.55
C ALA A 128 7.33 -15.50 1.20
N ALA A 129 6.49 -14.48 0.97
CA ALA A 129 5.12 -14.43 1.45
C ALA A 129 4.30 -15.61 0.91
N ASP A 130 4.34 -15.80 -0.41
CA ASP A 130 3.57 -16.80 -1.12
C ASP A 130 3.99 -18.22 -0.71
N ALA A 131 5.30 -18.49 -0.63
CA ALA A 131 5.81 -19.77 -0.19
C ALA A 131 5.36 -20.12 1.24
N ALA A 132 5.46 -19.15 2.17
CA ALA A 132 5.05 -19.35 3.56
C ALA A 132 3.52 -19.48 3.71
N PHE A 133 2.75 -18.74 2.91
CA PHE A 133 1.30 -18.86 2.84
C PHE A 133 0.89 -20.24 2.34
N MET A 134 1.38 -20.65 1.16
CA MET A 134 1.05 -21.94 0.56
C MET A 134 1.45 -23.13 1.44
N ALA A 135 2.62 -23.06 2.11
CA ALA A 135 3.05 -24.11 3.03
C ALA A 135 2.16 -24.26 4.27
N ALA A 136 1.39 -23.22 4.61
CA ALA A 136 0.46 -23.21 5.73
C ALA A 136 -0.97 -23.58 5.33
N MET A 137 -1.23 -23.73 4.04
CA MET A 137 -2.55 -24.04 3.49
C MET A 137 -2.70 -25.55 3.27
N PRO A 138 -3.91 -26.11 3.46
CA PRO A 138 -4.21 -27.44 2.94
C PRO A 138 -4.11 -27.44 1.41
N PRO A 139 -3.90 -28.60 0.78
CA PRO A 139 -3.94 -28.72 -0.67
C PRO A 139 -5.36 -28.38 -1.18
N LEU A 140 -5.48 -27.25 -1.88
CA LEU A 140 -6.73 -26.77 -2.47
C LEU A 140 -6.60 -26.69 -3.99
N PRO A 141 -7.66 -27.04 -4.76
CA PRO A 141 -7.64 -26.97 -6.22
C PRO A 141 -7.32 -25.57 -6.79
N ASN A 142 -7.60 -24.51 -6.04
CA ASN A 142 -7.41 -23.11 -6.44
C ASN A 142 -6.33 -22.38 -5.63
N LEU A 143 -5.43 -23.11 -4.95
CA LEU A 143 -4.42 -22.52 -4.05
C LEU A 143 -3.57 -21.43 -4.73
N LEU A 144 -3.18 -21.63 -5.99
CA LEU A 144 -2.39 -20.64 -6.73
C LEU A 144 -3.16 -19.34 -6.96
N ASN A 145 -4.43 -19.41 -7.35
CA ASN A 145 -5.27 -18.23 -7.56
C ASN A 145 -5.51 -17.48 -6.24
N LEU A 146 -5.76 -18.21 -5.16
CA LEU A 146 -5.91 -17.63 -3.82
C LEU A 146 -4.63 -16.93 -3.36
N THR A 147 -3.48 -17.54 -3.65
CA THR A 147 -2.17 -16.96 -3.31
C THR A 147 -1.97 -15.66 -4.06
N ASN A 148 -2.15 -15.64 -5.39
CA ASN A 148 -2.03 -14.42 -6.20
C ASN A 148 -2.93 -13.29 -5.68
N GLN A 149 -4.20 -13.60 -5.37
CA GLN A 149 -5.14 -12.62 -4.82
C GLN A 149 -4.64 -12.02 -3.50
N LEU A 150 -4.04 -12.83 -2.63
CA LEU A 150 -3.56 -12.42 -1.31
C LEU A 150 -2.17 -11.80 -1.33
N SER A 151 -1.30 -12.09 -2.30
CA SER A 151 0.12 -11.69 -2.30
C SER A 151 0.29 -10.21 -1.98
N LYS A 152 -0.47 -9.34 -2.65
CA LYS A 152 -0.43 -7.89 -2.42
C LYS A 152 -0.92 -7.49 -1.03
N HIS A 153 -1.93 -8.17 -0.50
CA HIS A 153 -2.43 -7.95 0.86
C HIS A 153 -1.42 -8.39 1.93
N LEU A 154 -0.72 -9.51 1.71
CA LEU A 154 0.37 -9.96 2.58
C LEU A 154 1.50 -8.92 2.61
N LEU A 155 1.84 -8.36 1.45
CA LEU A 155 2.87 -7.34 1.30
C LEU A 155 2.47 -6.02 1.96
N GLY A 156 1.28 -5.50 1.69
CA GLY A 156 0.77 -4.29 2.35
C GLY A 156 0.76 -4.42 3.88
N SER A 157 0.32 -5.57 4.39
CA SER A 157 0.34 -5.88 5.82
C SER A 157 1.76 -5.96 6.39
N ALA A 158 2.72 -6.51 5.64
CA ALA A 158 4.11 -6.60 6.05
C ALA A 158 4.76 -5.21 6.09
N LEU A 159 4.53 -4.37 5.08
CA LEU A 159 4.99 -2.98 5.05
C LEU A 159 4.49 -2.20 6.27
N ALA A 160 3.22 -2.38 6.65
CA ALA A 160 2.68 -1.75 7.85
C ALA A 160 3.29 -2.26 9.14
N ARG A 161 3.49 -3.57 9.31
CA ARG A 161 4.18 -4.13 10.48
C ARG A 161 5.64 -3.66 10.60
N ARG A 162 6.25 -3.29 9.48
CA ARG A 162 7.61 -2.72 9.43
C ARG A 162 7.65 -1.21 9.68
N GLY A 163 6.51 -0.55 9.83
CA GLY A 163 6.43 0.90 10.03
C GLY A 163 6.77 1.71 8.79
N LEU A 164 6.75 1.09 7.60
CA LEU A 164 7.08 1.77 6.34
C LEU A 164 5.88 2.51 5.74
N ALA A 165 4.68 1.99 6.01
CA ALA A 165 3.42 2.53 5.54
C ALA A 165 2.32 2.34 6.58
N THR A 166 1.28 3.14 6.46
CA THR A 166 -0.04 2.80 6.96
C THR A 166 -0.73 1.98 5.86
N TYR A 167 -1.23 0.80 6.23
CA TYR A 167 -2.03 -0.04 5.36
C TYR A 167 -3.32 -0.40 6.08
N ALA A 168 -4.42 0.15 5.60
CA ALA A 168 -5.74 0.02 6.19
C ALA A 168 -6.73 -0.45 5.14
N TYR A 169 -7.84 -1.04 5.57
CA TYR A 169 -8.82 -1.60 4.65
C TYR A 169 -10.21 -1.75 5.27
N GLU A 170 -11.20 -1.78 4.39
CA GLU A 170 -12.57 -2.24 4.61
C GLU A 170 -12.83 -3.35 3.60
N LEU A 171 -13.24 -4.54 4.07
CA LEU A 171 -13.35 -5.71 3.22
C LEU A 171 -14.80 -5.94 2.81
N GLY A 172 -14.99 -6.14 1.51
CA GLY A 172 -16.20 -6.70 0.93
C GLY A 172 -16.41 -8.16 1.31
N PRO A 173 -17.52 -8.79 0.87
CA PRO A 173 -17.89 -10.13 1.31
C PRO A 173 -16.85 -11.20 0.94
N SER A 174 -16.30 -11.16 -0.27
CA SER A 174 -15.37 -12.17 -0.77
C SER A 174 -14.04 -12.08 -0.02
N TRP A 175 -13.49 -10.88 0.12
CA TRP A 175 -12.29 -10.64 0.92
C TRP A 175 -12.47 -10.96 2.41
N SER A 176 -13.62 -10.61 2.99
CA SER A 176 -13.93 -10.93 4.39
C SER A 176 -13.93 -12.43 4.63
N ALA A 177 -14.59 -13.21 3.77
CA ALA A 177 -14.60 -14.66 3.85
C ALA A 177 -13.20 -15.25 3.70
N LEU A 178 -12.42 -14.74 2.74
CA LEU A 178 -11.06 -15.19 2.47
C LEU A 178 -10.12 -14.95 3.66
N VAL A 179 -10.11 -13.75 4.22
CA VAL A 179 -9.25 -13.39 5.35
C VAL A 179 -9.66 -14.14 6.62
N ALA A 180 -10.96 -14.34 6.84
CA ALA A 180 -11.47 -15.08 7.99
C ALA A 180 -11.17 -16.59 7.91
N ALA A 181 -11.11 -17.16 6.70
CA ALA A 181 -10.86 -18.59 6.52
C ALA A 181 -9.40 -19.00 6.86
N TYR A 182 -8.43 -18.11 6.65
CA TYR A 182 -7.00 -18.48 6.71
C TYR A 182 -6.11 -17.53 7.53
N PRO A 183 -6.51 -17.12 8.76
CA PRO A 183 -5.77 -16.12 9.53
C PRO A 183 -4.34 -16.56 9.86
N GLY A 184 -4.13 -17.86 10.14
CA GLY A 184 -2.81 -18.42 10.44
C GLY A 184 -1.86 -18.43 9.23
N ALA A 185 -2.36 -18.78 8.04
CA ALA A 185 -1.56 -18.76 6.81
C ALA A 185 -1.20 -17.33 6.41
N ILE A 186 -2.16 -16.39 6.52
CA ILE A 186 -1.93 -14.96 6.30
C ILE A 186 -0.84 -14.45 7.25
N ALA A 187 -0.94 -14.74 8.56
CA ALA A 187 0.06 -14.29 9.52
C ALA A 187 1.47 -14.79 9.20
N ARG A 188 1.62 -16.03 8.69
CA ARG A 188 2.90 -16.59 8.25
C ARG A 188 3.42 -15.91 6.99
N GLY A 189 2.58 -15.71 5.99
CA GLY A 189 2.94 -14.99 4.77
C GLY A 189 3.43 -13.56 5.05
N VAL A 190 2.69 -12.82 5.88
CA VAL A 190 3.07 -11.48 6.35
C VAL A 190 4.42 -11.50 7.10
N SER A 191 4.64 -12.48 7.98
CA SER A 191 5.89 -12.60 8.72
C SER A 191 7.09 -12.88 7.80
N ALA A 192 6.91 -13.76 6.81
CA ALA A 192 7.96 -14.11 5.85
C ALA A 192 8.31 -12.91 4.95
N ALA A 193 7.31 -12.20 4.43
CA ALA A 193 7.51 -10.96 3.70
C ALA A 193 8.27 -9.93 4.54
N GLY A 194 7.84 -9.72 5.79
CA GLY A 194 8.46 -8.77 6.71
C GLY A 194 9.94 -9.06 7.01
N ALA A 195 10.33 -10.33 7.03
CA ALA A 195 11.73 -10.73 7.20
C ALA A 195 12.60 -10.35 6.00
N VAL A 196 12.08 -10.47 4.76
CA VAL A 196 12.79 -10.04 3.55
C VAL A 196 12.87 -8.51 3.45
N LEU A 197 11.77 -7.84 3.80
CA LEU A 197 11.67 -6.38 3.83
C LEU A 197 12.48 -5.73 4.95
N GLN A 198 13.11 -6.52 5.83
CA GLN A 198 14.07 -6.02 6.78
C GLN A 198 15.23 -5.38 6.01
N THR A 199 15.22 -4.04 5.97
CA THR A 199 16.40 -3.27 5.63
C THR A 199 17.33 -3.37 6.83
N GLU A 200 18.60 -3.70 6.58
CA GLU A 200 19.62 -3.30 7.54
C GLU A 200 19.47 -1.78 7.63
N MET A 201 19.01 -1.28 8.78
CA MET A 201 19.18 0.13 9.05
C MET A 201 20.67 0.37 8.88
N PRO A 202 21.14 1.29 8.01
CA PRO A 202 22.47 1.82 8.22
C PRO A 202 22.43 2.31 9.66
N LEU A 203 23.27 1.71 10.50
CA LEU A 203 23.54 2.22 11.83
C LEU A 203 23.92 3.68 11.63
N SER A 204 22.97 4.60 11.80
CA SER A 204 23.32 5.99 11.95
C SER A 204 24.07 6.02 13.26
N ALA A 205 25.39 6.04 13.15
CA ALA A 205 26.33 6.25 14.23
C ALA A 205 26.23 7.69 14.76
N ALA A 206 25.01 8.17 15.03
CA ALA A 206 24.70 9.54 15.40
C ALA A 206 24.01 9.67 16.77
N CYS A 207 23.78 8.57 17.50
CA CYS A 207 23.36 8.63 18.92
C CYS A 207 24.38 8.05 19.91
N ALA A 208 25.61 7.72 19.48
CA ALA A 208 26.71 7.36 20.39
C ALA A 208 27.55 8.57 20.85
N GLY A 209 27.02 9.79 20.72
CA GLY A 209 27.76 11.02 20.97
C GLY A 209 26.97 12.07 21.74
N ARG A 210 26.74 11.84 23.05
CA ARG A 210 26.73 12.85 24.14
C ARG A 210 26.05 12.31 25.40
N LEU A 211 26.69 11.34 26.05
CA LEU A 211 26.66 11.22 27.50
C LEU A 211 28.12 11.20 28.00
N ARG A 212 28.81 12.33 27.80
CA ARG A 212 29.92 12.69 28.69
C ARG A 212 29.27 13.17 29.99
N THR A 213 28.96 12.23 30.88
CA THR A 213 28.69 12.58 32.27
C THR A 213 29.99 13.04 32.90
N ASN A 214 30.01 14.32 33.28
CA ASN A 214 31.02 14.89 34.15
C ASN A 214 30.96 14.15 35.50
N LEU A 215 31.85 13.19 35.73
CA LEU A 215 32.13 12.70 37.07
C LEU A 215 33.27 13.54 37.67
N PRO A 216 33.07 14.18 38.83
CA PRO A 216 34.12 14.97 39.47
C PRO A 216 35.24 14.05 39.98
N ARG A 217 36.49 14.45 39.71
CA ARG A 217 37.70 13.80 40.25
C ARG A 217 37.70 13.95 41.78
N VAL A 218 37.53 12.83 42.48
CA VAL A 218 37.84 12.73 43.91
C VAL A 218 39.36 12.85 44.07
N ARG A 219 39.82 13.95 44.66
CA ARG A 219 41.21 14.07 45.14
C ARG A 219 41.32 13.31 46.46
N ARG A 220 42.15 12.26 46.46
CA ARG A 220 42.64 11.62 47.68
C ARG A 220 43.46 12.64 48.48
N ARG A 221 43.21 12.70 49.78
CA ARG A 221 44.19 13.06 50.81
C ARG A 221 44.21 11.90 51.80
#